data_AF-A0A940SK11-F1
#
_entry.id   AF-A0A940SK11-F1
#
_cell.length_a   1.000
_cell.length_b   1.000
_cell.length_c   1.000
_cell.angle_alpha   90.00
_cell.angle_beta   90.00
_cell.angle_gamma   90.00
#
_symmetry.space_group_name_H-M   'P 1'
#
loop_
_entity.id
_entity.type
_entity.pdbx_description
1 polymer ?
#
loop_
_entity_poly.entity_id
_entity_poly.type
_entity_poly.pdbx_seq_one_letter_code
_entity_poly.pdbx_strand_id
1 'polypeptide(L)'
;MNSFEEVFDAVKAYCTQNGKVGDVAKKLWLDTLKPARLEGTDAVFYCASEFQRSVVNNNYAHLLEEGFAETLGFPVKLRLIVQDGTEDAADAAEQDQKTADALEKTANDGEYAYTFDTFIVGGSNQFAYAACTSIARGDNNGNTYNPLFIYGPSGLGKTHLLTAISHEMKKRNPGLKIIYVTGETFANELIEAIQQKKDTTKFHEKYRNADVLLVDDIQFISGKESTQEEFFHTFNILHAAGKQIVLTSDRPPRDIKILEDRIRTRFESGLITDISMPDFETRVAIIRRKAELLDLNIPDDVAEFIANRLKTNIRQLEGAVKRLKALKSLADSSPSISMAQSVIRDILTDEQPTPVTVENIIQEVSNLYGVTAEDIRSKKRSQQISNARKVAIYLVHEITQMTLA
;
A
#
# COMPACT_ATOMS: atom_id res chain seq x y z
N MET A 1 -21.76 30.07 11.08
CA MET A 1 -21.20 29.93 12.44
C MET A 1 -21.54 28.51 12.88
N ASN A 2 -20.68 27.55 12.56
CA ASN A 2 -20.90 26.14 12.88
C ASN A 2 -20.55 25.90 14.35
N SER A 3 -21.55 26.05 15.23
CA SER A 3 -21.43 25.88 16.69
C SER A 3 -20.75 24.56 17.10
N PHE A 4 -20.73 23.53 16.25
CA PHE A 4 -20.10 22.24 16.53
C PHE A 4 -18.61 22.19 16.19
N GLU A 5 -18.15 22.92 15.17
CA GLU A 5 -16.72 23.03 14.84
C GLU A 5 -15.97 23.78 15.94
N GLU A 6 -16.54 24.88 16.44
CA GLU A 6 -15.97 25.66 17.55
C GLU A 6 -15.88 24.83 18.84
N VAL A 7 -16.91 24.01 19.12
CA VAL A 7 -16.89 23.06 20.25
C VAL A 7 -15.82 21.99 20.05
N PHE A 8 -15.68 21.46 18.83
CA PHE A 8 -14.66 20.46 18.55
C PHE A 8 -13.24 21.03 18.64
N ASP A 9 -13.02 22.28 18.24
CA ASP A 9 -11.73 22.96 18.42
C ASP A 9 -11.38 23.16 19.90
N ALA A 10 -12.36 23.48 20.74
CA ALA A 10 -12.19 23.54 22.19
C ALA A 10 -11.84 22.16 22.80
N VAL A 11 -12.50 21.10 22.34
CA VAL A 11 -12.20 19.71 22.74
C VAL A 11 -10.79 19.30 22.31
N LYS A 12 -10.38 19.63 21.08
CA LYS A 12 -9.00 19.40 20.62
C LYS A 12 -7.97 20.14 21.46
N ALA A 13 -8.26 21.38 21.85
CA ALA A 13 -7.40 22.16 22.74
C ALA A 13 -7.27 21.50 24.13
N TYR A 14 -8.39 21.02 24.70
CA TYR A 14 -8.40 20.28 25.96
C TYR A 14 -7.55 19.00 25.90
N CYS A 15 -7.69 18.20 24.84
CA CYS A 15 -6.89 16.98 24.64
C CYS A 15 -5.39 17.26 24.48
N THR A 16 -5.02 18.44 23.95
CA THR A 16 -3.62 18.85 23.77
C THR A 16 -3.03 19.39 25.08
N GLN A 17 -3.77 20.20 25.84
CA GLN A 17 -3.29 20.85 27.08
C GLN A 17 -3.10 19.87 28.24
N ASN A 18 -3.88 18.79 28.31
CA ASN A 18 -3.74 17.75 29.33
C ASN A 18 -2.64 16.71 29.01
N GLY A 19 -1.81 16.94 27.98
CA GLY A 19 -0.62 16.13 27.70
C GLY A 19 -0.88 14.70 27.23
N LYS A 20 -2.12 14.35 26.89
CA LYS A 20 -2.51 12.98 26.48
C LYS A 20 -2.48 12.76 24.96
N VAL A 21 -2.35 13.81 24.14
CA VAL A 21 -2.21 13.73 22.68
C VAL A 21 -1.08 14.67 22.21
N GLY A 22 -0.02 14.11 21.62
CA GLY A 22 1.08 14.91 21.05
C GLY A 22 0.67 15.61 19.74
N ASP A 23 1.36 16.70 19.38
CA ASP A 23 1.04 17.55 18.22
C ASP A 23 0.96 16.77 16.89
N VAL A 24 1.81 15.75 16.74
CA VAL A 24 1.82 14.86 15.58
C VAL A 24 0.55 14.01 15.51
N ALA A 25 0.10 13.46 16.64
CA ALA A 25 -1.13 12.67 16.72
C ALA A 25 -2.38 13.52 16.50
N LYS A 26 -2.39 14.76 17.01
CA LYS A 26 -3.47 15.73 16.74
C LYS A 26 -3.61 16.02 15.25
N LYS A 27 -2.50 16.35 14.58
CA LYS A 27 -2.48 16.68 13.16
C LYS A 27 -2.88 15.51 12.26
N LEU A 28 -2.49 14.29 12.62
CA LEU A 28 -2.76 13.08 11.83
C LEU A 28 -4.14 12.48 12.05
N TRP A 29 -4.69 12.59 13.27
CA TRP A 29 -5.88 11.82 13.66
C TRP A 29 -7.06 12.68 14.08
N LEU A 30 -6.85 13.86 14.66
CA LEU A 30 -7.93 14.70 15.19
C LEU A 30 -8.31 15.83 14.22
N ASP A 31 -7.33 16.50 13.62
CA ASP A 31 -7.59 17.58 12.65
C ASP A 31 -8.13 17.06 11.31
N THR A 32 -7.94 15.77 11.05
CA THR A 32 -8.46 15.07 9.88
C THR A 32 -9.91 14.59 10.03
N LEU A 33 -10.50 14.69 11.23
CA LEU A 33 -11.91 14.33 11.45
C LEU A 33 -12.79 15.51 11.05
N LYS A 34 -13.77 15.25 10.17
CA LYS A 34 -14.75 16.28 9.78
C LYS A 34 -15.97 16.17 10.71
N PRO A 35 -16.29 17.18 11.52
CA PRO A 35 -17.50 17.18 12.34
C PRO A 35 -18.75 17.14 11.45
N ALA A 36 -19.61 16.15 11.63
CA ALA A 36 -20.83 16.00 10.86
C ALA A 36 -22.00 16.70 11.55
N ARG A 37 -22.32 16.26 12.78
CA ARG A 37 -23.41 16.78 13.60
C ARG A 37 -23.30 16.33 15.05
N LEU A 38 -23.89 17.10 15.95
CA LEU A 38 -24.07 16.76 17.35
C LEU A 38 -25.56 16.53 17.63
N GLU A 39 -25.96 15.28 17.86
CA GLU A 39 -27.35 14.90 18.14
C GLU A 39 -27.48 14.43 19.58
N GLY A 40 -27.93 15.31 20.48
CA GLY A 40 -28.12 15.00 21.90
C GLY A 40 -26.83 14.57 22.58
N THR A 41 -26.67 13.27 22.83
CA THR A 41 -25.48 12.67 23.47
C THR A 41 -24.51 12.00 22.49
N ASP A 42 -24.70 12.17 21.17
CA ASP A 42 -23.83 11.57 20.16
C ASP A 42 -23.14 12.64 19.30
N ALA A 43 -21.81 12.65 19.31
CA ALA A 43 -20.99 13.47 18.43
C ALA A 43 -20.58 12.65 17.21
N VAL A 44 -21.08 13.03 16.04
CA VAL A 44 -20.88 12.29 14.79
C VAL A 44 -19.78 12.96 13.96
N PHE A 45 -18.80 12.16 13.54
CA PHE A 45 -17.66 12.57 12.73
C PHE A 45 -17.50 11.70 11.50
N TYR A 46 -17.08 12.32 10.39
CA TYR A 46 -16.65 11.60 9.19
C TYR A 46 -15.15 11.29 9.26
N CYS A 47 -14.83 10.05 8.87
CA CYS A 47 -13.46 9.54 8.75
C CYS A 47 -13.19 9.19 7.28
N ALA A 48 -11.96 9.43 6.85
CA ALA A 48 -11.48 9.15 5.50
C ALA A 48 -11.30 7.65 5.22
N SER A 49 -11.13 6.82 6.26
CA SER A 49 -10.97 5.38 6.09
C SER A 49 -11.38 4.59 7.34
N GLU A 50 -11.63 3.30 7.14
CA GLU A 50 -11.89 2.35 8.24
C GLU A 50 -10.66 2.21 9.16
N PHE A 51 -9.45 2.33 8.60
CA PHE A 51 -8.21 2.37 9.38
C PHE A 51 -8.17 3.57 10.33
N GLN A 52 -8.49 4.78 9.83
CA GLN A 52 -8.56 5.99 10.66
C GLN A 52 -9.63 5.85 11.75
N ARG A 53 -10.81 5.31 11.40
CA ARG A 53 -11.87 5.02 12.36
C ARG A 53 -11.37 4.08 13.47
N SER A 54 -10.65 3.01 13.12
CA SER A 54 -10.10 2.06 14.08
C SER A 54 -9.08 2.71 15.02
N VAL A 55 -8.13 3.48 14.48
CA VAL A 55 -7.10 4.18 15.27
C VAL A 55 -7.71 5.22 16.20
N VAL A 56 -8.65 6.03 15.72
CA VAL A 56 -9.33 7.04 16.54
C VAL A 56 -10.18 6.39 17.62
N ASN A 57 -10.94 5.34 17.27
CA ASN A 57 -11.80 4.67 18.23
C ASN A 57 -11.00 3.97 19.34
N ASN A 58 -9.89 3.30 18.99
CA ASN A 58 -9.13 2.52 19.95
C ASN A 58 -8.21 3.36 20.85
N ASN A 59 -7.66 4.46 20.33
CA ASN A 59 -6.64 5.23 21.06
C ASN A 59 -7.15 6.57 21.60
N TYR A 60 -8.17 7.17 20.97
CA TYR A 60 -8.57 8.56 21.25
C TYR A 60 -10.05 8.72 21.62
N ALA A 61 -10.91 7.69 21.45
CA ALA A 61 -12.34 7.81 21.76
C ALA A 61 -12.58 8.26 23.20
N HIS A 62 -11.98 7.58 24.18
CA HIS A 62 -12.13 7.93 25.59
C HIS A 62 -11.68 9.37 25.89
N LEU A 63 -10.60 9.83 25.24
CA LEU A 63 -10.07 11.19 25.44
C LEU A 63 -10.97 12.26 24.83
N LEU A 64 -11.56 11.97 23.67
CA LEU A 64 -12.52 12.85 23.02
C LEU A 64 -13.82 12.91 23.82
N GLU A 65 -14.34 11.77 24.29
CA GLU A 65 -15.54 11.71 25.14
C GLU A 65 -15.33 12.46 26.47
N GLU A 66 -14.17 12.31 27.12
CA GLU A 66 -13.77 13.13 28.28
C GLU A 66 -13.76 14.63 27.93
N GLY A 67 -13.15 15.00 26.80
CA GLY A 67 -13.07 16.39 26.37
C GLY A 67 -14.43 17.00 26.04
N PHE A 68 -15.34 16.24 25.41
CA PHE A 68 -16.72 16.66 25.19
C PHE A 68 -17.48 16.82 26.49
N ALA A 69 -17.31 15.91 27.45
CA ALA A 69 -17.96 16.00 28.75
C ALA A 69 -17.54 17.24 29.53
N GLU A 70 -16.25 17.60 29.48
CA GLU A 70 -15.75 18.80 30.15
C GLU A 70 -16.18 20.09 29.44
N THR A 71 -16.19 20.08 28.10
CA THR A 71 -16.53 21.27 27.30
C THR A 71 -18.03 21.57 27.30
N LEU A 72 -18.87 20.54 27.30
CA LEU A 72 -20.34 20.67 27.21
C LEU A 72 -21.07 20.43 28.54
N GLY A 73 -20.40 19.84 29.55
CA GLY A 73 -20.96 19.59 30.89
C GLY A 73 -21.84 18.35 31.01
N PHE A 74 -21.88 17.48 29.99
CA PHE A 74 -22.62 16.21 30.00
C PHE A 74 -21.92 15.15 29.14
N PRO A 75 -22.10 13.84 29.43
CA PRO A 75 -21.40 12.79 28.69
C PRO A 75 -21.89 12.69 27.23
N VAL A 76 -20.93 12.70 26.30
CA VAL A 76 -21.16 12.56 24.85
C VAL A 76 -20.38 11.37 24.33
N LYS A 77 -21.02 10.54 23.51
CA LYS A 77 -20.43 9.38 22.85
C LYS A 77 -19.92 9.73 21.46
N LEU A 78 -18.77 9.18 21.11
CA LEU A 78 -18.17 9.40 19.79
C LEU A 78 -18.72 8.39 18.77
N ARG A 79 -19.24 8.89 17.64
CA ARG A 79 -19.63 8.05 16.49
C ARG A 79 -18.87 8.45 15.24
N LEU A 80 -18.11 7.50 14.71
CA LEU A 80 -17.29 7.66 13.52
C LEU A 80 -17.94 6.96 12.33
N ILE A 81 -18.22 7.71 11.28
CA ILE A 81 -18.80 7.20 10.02
C ILE A 81 -17.70 7.27 8.96
N VAL A 82 -17.41 6.14 8.32
CA VAL A 82 -16.51 6.10 7.16
C VAL A 82 -17.31 6.58 5.96
N GLN A 83 -16.78 7.56 5.25
CA GLN A 83 -17.44 8.08 4.06
C GLN A 83 -17.15 7.12 2.89
N ASP A 84 -18.07 6.17 2.63
CA ASP A 84 -18.04 5.34 1.42
C ASP A 84 -18.50 6.20 0.23
N GLY A 85 -17.64 6.26 -0.80
CA GLY A 85 -17.64 7.29 -1.82
C GLY A 85 -18.90 7.44 -2.68
N THR A 86 -19.25 8.70 -2.95
CA THR A 86 -19.94 9.15 -4.18
C THR A 86 -19.55 10.57 -4.64
N GLU A 87 -18.49 11.18 -4.09
CA GLU A 87 -18.01 12.52 -4.52
C GLU A 87 -16.49 12.50 -4.83
N ASP A 88 -16.05 11.44 -5.51
CA ASP A 88 -14.65 11.16 -5.86
C ASP A 88 -14.22 11.71 -7.24
N ALA A 89 -14.15 13.04 -7.40
CA ALA A 89 -13.48 13.58 -8.60
C ALA A 89 -12.71 14.89 -8.37
N ALA A 90 -12.90 15.59 -7.26
CA ALA A 90 -12.21 16.86 -6.98
C ALA A 90 -11.12 16.71 -5.92
N ASP A 91 -11.35 15.93 -4.86
CA ASP A 91 -10.40 15.76 -3.74
C ASP A 91 -9.28 14.73 -4.06
N ALA A 92 -9.50 13.79 -4.98
CA ALA A 92 -8.49 12.84 -5.44
C ALA A 92 -7.38 13.53 -6.28
N ALA A 93 -7.76 14.53 -7.08
CA ALA A 93 -6.82 15.33 -7.87
C ALA A 93 -5.85 16.15 -6.98
N GLU A 94 -6.30 16.63 -5.81
CA GLU A 94 -5.45 17.34 -4.84
C GLU A 94 -4.54 16.42 -4.01
N GLN A 95 -4.90 15.13 -3.86
CA GLN A 95 -4.06 14.14 -3.20
C GLN A 95 -2.99 13.56 -4.14
N ASP A 96 -3.25 13.42 -5.44
CA ASP A 96 -2.28 12.85 -6.39
C ASP A 96 -1.23 13.85 -6.89
N GLN A 97 -1.56 15.14 -6.93
CA GLN A 97 -0.54 16.18 -7.09
C GLN A 97 0.42 16.18 -5.88
N LYS A 98 -0.07 15.85 -4.67
CA LYS A 98 0.76 15.62 -3.49
C LYS A 98 1.54 14.31 -3.54
N THR A 99 1.14 13.27 -4.27
CA THR A 99 1.93 12.03 -4.41
C THR A 99 3.06 12.19 -5.43
N ALA A 100 2.80 12.88 -6.54
CA ALA A 100 3.85 13.29 -7.50
C ALA A 100 4.82 14.31 -6.87
N ASP A 101 4.30 15.31 -6.15
CA ASP A 101 5.11 16.26 -5.37
C ASP A 101 5.77 15.60 -4.15
N ALA A 102 5.20 14.54 -3.56
CA ALA A 102 5.82 13.80 -2.46
C ALA A 102 6.95 12.90 -2.94
N LEU A 103 6.92 12.40 -4.18
CA LEU A 103 8.05 11.70 -4.79
C LEU A 103 9.16 12.69 -5.18
N GLU A 104 8.81 13.93 -5.54
CA GLU A 104 9.77 15.02 -5.77
C GLU A 104 10.27 15.65 -4.45
N LYS A 105 9.49 15.60 -3.36
CA LYS A 105 9.88 16.04 -2.00
C LYS A 105 10.62 14.97 -1.19
N THR A 106 10.33 13.68 -1.36
CA THR A 106 11.14 12.59 -0.76
C THR A 106 12.54 12.51 -1.36
N ALA A 107 12.75 13.10 -2.55
CA ALA A 107 14.08 13.36 -3.08
C ALA A 107 14.83 14.51 -2.37
N ASN A 108 14.14 15.39 -1.63
CA ASN A 108 14.71 16.60 -1.01
C ASN A 108 14.63 16.63 0.53
N ASP A 109 13.70 15.91 1.16
CA ASP A 109 13.54 15.85 2.62
C ASP A 109 14.00 14.49 3.14
N GLY A 110 15.32 14.26 3.28
CA GLY A 110 15.99 13.36 4.24
C GLY A 110 15.53 11.90 4.48
N GLU A 111 14.42 11.45 3.92
CA GLU A 111 13.79 10.16 4.11
C GLU A 111 13.89 9.38 2.79
N TYR A 112 14.96 8.59 2.69
CA TYR A 112 15.12 7.49 1.75
C TYR A 112 14.80 7.79 0.27
N ALA A 113 15.75 8.41 -0.45
CA ALA A 113 15.66 8.52 -1.90
C ALA A 113 15.78 7.13 -2.57
N TYR A 114 14.78 6.75 -3.37
CA TYR A 114 14.81 5.55 -4.21
C TYR A 114 15.75 5.75 -5.41
N THR A 115 17.03 5.47 -5.20
CA THR A 115 18.11 5.63 -6.18
C THR A 115 18.85 4.31 -6.39
N PHE A 116 19.67 4.22 -7.43
CA PHE A 116 20.50 3.02 -7.63
C PHE A 116 21.48 2.78 -6.47
N ASP A 117 21.99 3.85 -5.85
CA ASP A 117 22.94 3.77 -4.72
C ASP A 117 22.32 3.19 -3.44
N THR A 118 21.00 3.26 -3.30
CA THR A 118 20.26 2.68 -2.17
C THR A 118 19.65 1.31 -2.49
N PHE A 119 19.82 0.81 -3.72
CA PHE A 119 19.32 -0.49 -4.15
C PHE A 119 20.37 -1.59 -3.90
N ILE A 120 20.01 -2.61 -3.13
CA ILE A 120 20.90 -3.75 -2.87
C ILE A 120 20.77 -4.77 -3.99
N VAL A 121 21.89 -4.99 -4.68
CA VAL A 121 21.98 -5.95 -5.79
C VAL A 121 22.33 -7.33 -5.27
N GLY A 122 21.58 -8.33 -5.72
CA GLY A 122 21.82 -9.76 -5.47
C GLY A 122 21.45 -10.60 -6.69
N GLY A 123 21.70 -11.90 -6.65
CA GLY A 123 21.47 -12.78 -7.80
C GLY A 123 20.03 -12.74 -8.33
N SER A 124 19.05 -12.49 -7.48
CA SER A 124 17.61 -12.46 -7.82
C SER A 124 17.14 -11.20 -8.54
N ASN A 125 17.96 -10.14 -8.56
CA ASN A 125 17.60 -8.83 -9.13
C ASN A 125 18.70 -8.21 -10.01
N GLN A 126 19.86 -8.87 -10.14
CA GLN A 126 21.04 -8.36 -10.84
C GLN A 126 20.75 -8.01 -12.30
N PHE A 127 20.00 -8.85 -13.02
CA PHE A 127 19.69 -8.63 -14.43
C PHE A 127 18.75 -7.43 -14.61
N ALA A 128 17.70 -7.33 -13.80
CA ALA A 128 16.80 -6.18 -13.79
C ALA A 128 17.54 -4.88 -13.46
N TYR A 129 18.40 -4.90 -12.44
CA TYR A 129 19.23 -3.75 -12.07
C TYR A 129 20.15 -3.30 -13.21
N ALA A 130 20.82 -4.24 -13.89
CA ALA A 130 21.70 -3.93 -15.02
C ALA A 130 20.93 -3.32 -16.20
N ALA A 131 19.76 -3.86 -16.53
CA ALA A 131 18.89 -3.32 -17.57
C ALA A 131 18.43 -1.89 -17.25
N CYS A 132 17.96 -1.66 -16.01
CA CYS A 132 17.55 -0.33 -15.54
C CYS A 132 18.70 0.68 -15.60
N THR A 133 19.88 0.28 -15.16
CA THR A 133 21.08 1.13 -15.16
C THR A 133 21.50 1.48 -16.60
N SER A 134 21.47 0.51 -17.52
CA SER A 134 21.81 0.74 -18.94
C SER A 134 20.86 1.75 -19.59
N ILE A 135 19.56 1.64 -19.33
CA ILE A 135 18.55 2.59 -19.82
C ILE A 135 18.80 3.98 -19.23
N ALA A 136 18.98 4.07 -17.91
CA ALA A 136 19.21 5.35 -17.22
C ALA A 136 20.48 6.08 -17.72
N ARG A 137 21.55 5.32 -18.00
CA ARG A 137 22.81 5.84 -18.54
C ARG A 137 22.79 6.07 -20.05
N GLY A 138 21.74 5.64 -20.75
CA GLY A 138 21.61 5.78 -22.20
C GLY A 138 22.62 4.96 -22.98
N ASP A 139 23.08 3.84 -22.38
CA ASP A 139 24.02 2.90 -22.99
C ASP A 139 23.29 1.84 -23.84
N ASN A 140 21.96 1.91 -23.92
CA ASN A 140 21.10 1.03 -24.69
C ASN A 140 21.11 1.39 -26.19
N ASN A 141 22.25 1.15 -26.85
CA ASN A 141 22.48 1.38 -28.28
C ASN A 141 21.30 0.90 -29.15
N GLY A 142 20.56 1.84 -29.74
CA GLY A 142 19.44 1.52 -30.64
C GLY A 142 18.11 1.19 -29.96
N ASN A 143 17.92 1.58 -28.70
CA ASN A 143 16.64 1.42 -27.98
C ASN A 143 16.20 -0.05 -27.84
N THR A 144 17.15 -0.99 -27.78
CA THR A 144 16.92 -2.44 -27.78
C THR A 144 16.05 -2.91 -26.61
N TYR A 145 16.00 -2.14 -25.52
CA TYR A 145 15.22 -2.44 -24.32
C TYR A 145 13.95 -1.59 -24.24
N ASN A 146 13.29 -1.34 -25.38
CA ASN A 146 12.07 -0.55 -25.44
C ASN A 146 10.86 -1.35 -25.98
N PRO A 147 9.87 -1.67 -25.14
CA PRO A 147 9.78 -1.33 -23.71
C PRO A 147 10.71 -2.20 -22.85
N LEU A 148 11.04 -1.73 -21.66
CA LEU A 148 11.55 -2.58 -20.58
C LEU A 148 10.36 -3.00 -19.72
N PHE A 149 10.14 -4.30 -19.55
CA PHE A 149 9.08 -4.87 -18.74
C PHE A 149 9.68 -5.61 -17.54
N ILE A 150 9.45 -5.10 -16.33
CA ILE A 150 9.96 -5.65 -15.08
C ILE A 150 8.80 -6.32 -14.34
N TYR A 151 8.90 -7.61 -14.04
CA TYR A 151 7.84 -8.28 -13.28
C TYR A 151 8.34 -9.02 -12.06
N GLY A 152 7.45 -9.21 -11.09
CA GLY A 152 7.72 -10.01 -9.91
C GLY A 152 6.74 -9.71 -8.79
N PRO A 153 6.68 -10.54 -7.74
CA PRO A 153 5.79 -10.32 -6.60
C PRO A 153 5.87 -8.90 -5.98
N SER A 154 4.84 -8.56 -5.21
CA SER A 154 4.79 -7.27 -4.50
C SER A 154 5.96 -7.14 -3.52
N GLY A 155 6.48 -5.91 -3.39
CA GLY A 155 7.52 -5.61 -2.42
C GLY A 155 8.91 -6.17 -2.73
N LEU A 156 9.27 -6.37 -4.00
CA LEU A 156 10.61 -6.81 -4.42
C LEU A 156 11.49 -5.70 -5.03
N GLY A 157 11.03 -4.43 -5.01
CA GLY A 157 11.84 -3.29 -5.46
C GLY A 157 11.57 -2.81 -6.90
N LYS A 158 10.47 -3.24 -7.53
CA LYS A 158 10.03 -2.75 -8.86
C LYS A 158 9.90 -1.22 -8.90
N THR A 159 9.10 -0.66 -7.98
CA THR A 159 8.93 0.78 -7.81
C THR A 159 10.27 1.48 -7.54
N HIS A 160 11.13 0.92 -6.70
CA HIS A 160 12.46 1.49 -6.42
C HIS A 160 13.29 1.62 -7.71
N LEU A 161 13.39 0.55 -8.51
CA LEU A 161 14.11 0.61 -9.79
C LEU A 161 13.51 1.64 -10.74
N LEU A 162 12.19 1.73 -10.81
CA LEU A 162 11.50 2.68 -11.67
C LEU A 162 11.81 4.14 -11.26
N THR A 163 11.76 4.43 -9.96
CA THR A 163 12.15 5.74 -9.42
C THR A 163 13.64 6.01 -9.60
N ALA A 164 14.51 5.01 -9.45
CA ALA A 164 15.94 5.14 -9.64
C ALA A 164 16.30 5.51 -11.09
N ILE A 165 15.62 4.92 -12.08
CA ILE A 165 15.74 5.32 -13.50
C ILE A 165 15.39 6.80 -13.66
N SER A 166 14.24 7.22 -13.13
CA SER A 166 13.78 8.62 -13.21
C SER A 166 14.81 9.59 -12.62
N HIS A 167 15.30 9.28 -11.41
CA HIS A 167 16.26 10.11 -10.70
C HIS A 167 17.58 10.26 -11.46
N GLU A 168 18.13 9.15 -11.94
CA GLU A 168 19.40 9.16 -12.68
C GLU A 168 19.28 9.87 -14.04
N MET A 169 18.16 9.67 -14.75
CA MET A 169 17.87 10.39 -16.00
C MET A 169 17.69 11.89 -15.78
N LYS A 170 16.92 12.31 -14.77
CA LYS A 170 16.77 13.73 -14.41
C LYS A 170 18.11 14.36 -14.00
N LYS A 171 18.95 13.64 -13.26
CA LYS A 171 20.28 14.11 -12.86
C LYS A 171 21.18 14.39 -14.07
N ARG A 172 21.12 13.54 -15.09
CA ARG A 172 21.89 13.69 -16.34
C ARG A 172 21.32 14.78 -17.25
N ASN A 173 20.01 14.85 -17.39
CA ASN A 173 19.35 15.85 -18.22
C ASN A 173 18.08 16.37 -17.51
N PRO A 174 18.19 17.48 -16.76
CA PRO A 174 17.06 18.07 -16.04
C PRO A 174 15.91 18.52 -16.92
N GLY A 175 16.13 18.69 -18.23
CA GLY A 175 15.09 19.07 -19.19
C GLY A 175 14.26 17.91 -19.76
N LEU A 176 14.56 16.66 -19.40
CA LEU A 176 13.78 15.49 -19.84
C LEU A 176 12.36 15.51 -19.28
N LYS A 177 11.38 15.32 -20.15
CA LYS A 177 9.98 15.13 -19.74
C LYS A 177 9.75 13.67 -19.33
N ILE A 178 9.99 13.38 -18.06
CA ILE A 178 9.76 12.04 -17.48
C ILE A 178 8.38 12.01 -16.83
N ILE A 179 7.53 11.11 -17.28
CA ILE A 179 6.22 10.83 -16.67
C ILE A 179 6.33 9.53 -15.89
N TYR A 180 6.10 9.61 -14.58
CA TYR A 180 5.87 8.47 -13.71
C TYR A 180 4.39 8.41 -13.37
N VAL A 181 3.77 7.24 -13.55
CA VAL A 181 2.34 7.02 -13.28
C VAL A 181 2.12 5.57 -12.87
N THR A 182 1.08 5.31 -12.07
CA THR A 182 0.62 3.92 -11.86
C THR A 182 -0.43 3.55 -12.91
N GLY A 183 -0.63 2.26 -13.18
CA GLY A 183 -1.71 1.79 -14.07
C GLY A 183 -3.10 2.24 -13.61
N GLU A 184 -3.30 2.38 -12.29
CA GLU A 184 -4.53 2.89 -11.69
C GLU A 184 -4.70 4.39 -11.90
N THR A 185 -3.69 5.20 -11.57
CA THR A 185 -3.70 6.66 -11.79
C THR A 185 -3.93 7.00 -13.25
N PHE A 186 -3.29 6.27 -14.17
CA PHE A 186 -3.52 6.45 -15.61
C PHE A 186 -4.99 6.22 -16.00
N ALA A 187 -5.63 5.19 -15.42
CA ALA A 187 -7.05 4.92 -15.64
C ALA A 187 -7.94 6.03 -15.09
N ASN A 188 -7.65 6.51 -13.89
CA ASN A 188 -8.43 7.54 -13.23
C ASN A 188 -8.32 8.89 -13.96
N GLU A 189 -7.11 9.30 -14.35
CA GLU A 189 -6.91 10.53 -15.13
C GLU A 189 -7.61 10.48 -16.49
N LEU A 190 -7.69 9.29 -17.12
CA LEU A 190 -8.46 9.10 -18.34
C LEU A 190 -9.96 9.27 -18.09
N ILE A 191 -10.48 8.67 -17.01
CA ILE A 191 -11.90 8.79 -16.63
C ILE A 191 -12.25 10.26 -16.39
N GLU A 192 -11.43 10.99 -15.64
CA GLU A 192 -11.61 12.42 -15.38
C GLU A 192 -11.62 13.24 -16.69
N ALA A 193 -10.65 12.98 -17.59
CA ALA A 193 -10.58 13.66 -18.88
C ALA A 193 -11.82 13.44 -19.75
N ILE A 194 -12.41 12.24 -19.71
CA ILE A 194 -13.65 11.90 -20.42
C ILE A 194 -14.86 12.57 -19.75
N GLN A 195 -14.97 12.51 -18.43
CA GLN A 195 -16.11 13.06 -17.67
C GLN A 195 -16.23 14.58 -17.83
N GLN A 196 -15.09 15.29 -17.90
CA GLN A 196 -15.06 16.74 -18.09
C GLN A 196 -15.45 17.18 -19.52
N LYS A 197 -15.79 16.23 -20.43
CA LYS A 197 -16.38 16.41 -21.77
C LYS A 197 -15.66 17.38 -22.72
N LYS A 198 -14.47 17.90 -22.40
CA LYS A 198 -13.80 18.95 -23.18
C LYS A 198 -12.27 18.91 -23.26
N ASP A 199 -11.57 17.99 -22.61
CA ASP A 199 -10.10 18.09 -22.60
C ASP A 199 -9.36 16.75 -22.44
N THR A 200 -9.62 15.79 -23.34
CA THR A 200 -8.67 14.69 -23.55
C THR A 200 -7.35 15.20 -24.14
N THR A 201 -7.32 16.42 -24.68
CA THR A 201 -6.12 17.07 -25.19
C THR A 201 -5.05 17.21 -24.12
N LYS A 202 -5.37 17.71 -22.92
CA LYS A 202 -4.40 17.76 -21.80
C LYS A 202 -3.85 16.39 -21.42
N PHE A 203 -4.72 15.38 -21.35
CA PHE A 203 -4.30 14.00 -21.08
C PHE A 203 -3.30 13.54 -22.15
N HIS A 204 -3.65 13.70 -23.43
CA HIS A 204 -2.77 13.35 -24.53
C HIS A 204 -1.47 14.17 -24.53
N GLU A 205 -1.52 15.46 -24.24
CA GLU A 205 -0.34 16.33 -24.15
C GLU A 205 0.61 15.92 -23.03
N LYS A 206 0.07 15.50 -21.88
CA LYS A 206 0.85 14.99 -20.75
C LYS A 206 1.58 13.70 -21.14
N TYR A 207 0.86 12.71 -21.64
CA TYR A 207 1.41 11.38 -21.85
C TYR A 207 2.15 11.21 -23.18
N ARG A 208 1.64 11.77 -24.29
CA ARG A 208 2.20 11.55 -25.63
C ARG A 208 3.38 12.46 -25.97
N ASN A 209 3.63 13.51 -25.17
CA ASN A 209 4.81 14.36 -25.31
C ASN A 209 5.94 13.98 -24.33
N ALA A 210 5.82 12.87 -23.60
CA ALA A 210 6.85 12.40 -22.70
C ALA A 210 8.11 11.96 -23.47
N ASP A 211 9.28 12.23 -22.91
CA ASP A 211 10.54 11.65 -23.39
C ASP A 211 10.74 10.23 -22.83
N VAL A 212 10.21 10.02 -21.61
CA VAL A 212 10.27 8.75 -20.88
C VAL A 212 8.92 8.53 -20.19
N LEU A 213 8.31 7.37 -20.43
CA LEU A 213 7.09 6.92 -19.75
C LEU A 213 7.42 5.75 -18.83
N LEU A 214 7.23 5.96 -17.53
CA LEU A 214 7.43 5.00 -16.46
C LEU A 214 6.06 4.63 -15.89
N VAL A 215 5.64 3.38 -16.05
CA VAL A 215 4.33 2.90 -15.57
C VAL A 215 4.52 1.82 -14.52
N ASP A 216 4.13 2.12 -13.29
CA ASP A 216 4.15 1.16 -12.19
C ASP A 216 2.83 0.36 -12.14
N ASP A 217 2.91 -0.92 -11.80
CA ASP A 217 1.77 -1.82 -11.65
C ASP A 217 0.77 -1.80 -12.84
N ILE A 218 1.30 -2.04 -14.06
CA ILE A 218 0.52 -2.01 -15.30
C ILE A 218 -0.67 -2.98 -15.32
N GLN A 219 -0.67 -4.03 -14.48
CA GLN A 219 -1.79 -4.97 -14.37
C GLN A 219 -3.13 -4.30 -14.03
N PHE A 220 -3.14 -3.11 -13.43
CA PHE A 220 -4.36 -2.40 -13.05
C PHE A 220 -5.15 -1.80 -14.23
N ILE A 221 -4.57 -1.78 -15.44
CA ILE A 221 -5.35 -1.43 -16.65
C ILE A 221 -6.21 -2.61 -17.13
N SER A 222 -5.92 -3.82 -16.65
CA SER A 222 -6.58 -5.02 -17.15
C SER A 222 -8.07 -5.04 -16.81
N GLY A 223 -8.89 -5.51 -17.76
CA GLY A 223 -10.35 -5.47 -17.63
C GLY A 223 -10.99 -4.08 -17.81
N LYS A 224 -10.20 -3.02 -17.98
CA LYS A 224 -10.69 -1.66 -18.28
C LYS A 224 -10.50 -1.35 -19.78
N GLU A 225 -11.45 -1.74 -20.63
CA GLU A 225 -11.33 -1.68 -22.10
C GLU A 225 -10.92 -0.30 -22.63
N SER A 226 -11.57 0.78 -22.18
CA SER A 226 -11.25 2.15 -22.61
C SER A 226 -9.83 2.57 -22.19
N THR A 227 -9.40 2.17 -20.99
CA THR A 227 -8.04 2.41 -20.49
C THR A 227 -7.00 1.64 -21.30
N GLN A 228 -7.28 0.37 -21.63
CA GLN A 228 -6.41 -0.46 -22.47
C GLN A 228 -6.24 0.14 -23.87
N GLU A 229 -7.33 0.59 -24.48
CA GLU A 229 -7.31 1.22 -25.79
C GLU A 229 -6.47 2.51 -25.79
N GLU A 230 -6.73 3.43 -24.85
CA GLU A 230 -5.99 4.68 -24.77
C GLU A 230 -4.51 4.47 -24.44
N PHE A 231 -4.21 3.53 -23.53
CA PHE A 231 -2.84 3.14 -23.23
C PHE A 231 -2.14 2.57 -24.47
N PHE A 232 -2.80 1.71 -25.24
CA PHE A 232 -2.25 1.16 -26.48
C PHE A 232 -1.90 2.26 -27.49
N HIS A 233 -2.75 3.27 -27.67
CA HIS A 233 -2.46 4.40 -28.56
C HIS A 233 -1.28 5.24 -28.06
N THR A 234 -1.26 5.57 -26.77
CA THR A 234 -0.17 6.32 -26.13
C THR A 234 1.16 5.57 -26.27
N PHE A 235 1.16 4.26 -25.97
CA PHE A 235 2.32 3.40 -26.14
C PHE A 235 2.87 3.45 -27.56
N ASN A 236 2.02 3.26 -28.57
CA ASN A 236 2.47 3.21 -29.97
C ASN A 236 3.06 4.54 -30.45
N ILE A 237 2.47 5.67 -30.04
CA ILE A 237 2.97 7.00 -30.39
C ILE A 237 4.37 7.22 -29.81
N LEU A 238 4.55 6.94 -28.52
CA LEU A 238 5.83 7.08 -27.83
C LEU A 238 6.88 6.12 -28.39
N HIS A 239 6.52 4.85 -28.58
CA HIS A 239 7.40 3.82 -29.11
C HIS A 239 7.88 4.15 -30.52
N ALA A 240 6.97 4.56 -31.42
CA ALA A 240 7.31 4.98 -32.78
C ALA A 240 8.20 6.24 -32.82
N ALA A 241 8.05 7.14 -31.85
CA ALA A 241 8.90 8.31 -31.68
C ALA A 241 10.24 8.01 -30.97
N GLY A 242 10.53 6.73 -30.67
CA GLY A 242 11.75 6.30 -30.00
C GLY A 242 11.84 6.71 -28.52
N LYS A 243 10.74 7.15 -27.91
CA LYS A 243 10.67 7.53 -26.49
C LYS A 243 10.77 6.28 -25.61
N GLN A 244 11.45 6.39 -24.47
CA GLN A 244 11.69 5.24 -23.60
C GLN A 244 10.42 4.88 -22.83
N ILE A 245 10.04 3.61 -22.83
CA ILE A 245 8.93 3.09 -22.03
C ILE A 245 9.47 2.04 -21.06
N VAL A 246 9.14 2.17 -19.77
CA VAL A 246 9.44 1.16 -18.74
C VAL A 246 8.17 0.85 -17.99
N LEU A 247 7.87 -0.44 -17.88
CA LEU A 247 6.64 -0.97 -17.30
C LEU A 247 7.01 -1.90 -16.16
N THR A 248 6.25 -1.87 -15.08
CA THR A 248 6.34 -2.88 -14.02
C THR A 248 5.05 -3.67 -13.91
N SER A 249 5.13 -4.91 -13.44
CA SER A 249 3.95 -5.71 -13.12
C SER A 249 4.19 -6.70 -11.98
N ASP A 250 3.10 -7.17 -11.36
CA ASP A 250 3.16 -8.28 -10.41
C ASP A 250 3.39 -9.65 -11.07
N ARG A 251 3.20 -9.75 -12.40
CA ARG A 251 3.26 -10.99 -13.19
C ARG A 251 3.73 -10.74 -14.63
N PRO A 252 4.20 -11.76 -15.37
CA PRO A 252 4.62 -11.56 -16.76
C PRO A 252 3.42 -11.24 -17.67
N PRO A 253 3.63 -10.65 -18.87
CA PRO A 253 2.55 -10.23 -19.77
C PRO A 253 1.53 -11.33 -20.13
N ARG A 254 1.99 -12.58 -20.19
CA ARG A 254 1.15 -13.76 -20.50
C ARG A 254 0.13 -14.08 -19.40
N ASP A 255 0.46 -13.75 -18.16
CA ASP A 255 -0.33 -14.10 -16.98
C ASP A 255 -1.28 -12.98 -16.54
N ILE A 256 -1.22 -11.81 -17.20
CA ILE A 256 -2.19 -10.73 -17.02
C ILE A 256 -3.50 -11.15 -17.69
N LYS A 257 -4.44 -11.61 -16.84
CA LYS A 257 -5.80 -11.99 -17.25
C LYS A 257 -6.55 -10.77 -17.75
N ILE A 258 -7.36 -10.90 -18.81
CA ILE A 258 -8.22 -9.84 -19.38
C ILE A 258 -7.42 -8.67 -20.02
N LEU A 259 -6.14 -8.93 -20.36
CA LEU A 259 -5.33 -8.03 -21.17
C LEU A 259 -5.49 -8.39 -22.65
N GLU A 260 -5.73 -7.39 -23.50
CA GLU A 260 -5.82 -7.59 -24.95
C GLU A 260 -4.51 -8.12 -25.56
N ASP A 261 -4.61 -9.06 -26.49
CA ASP A 261 -3.45 -9.72 -27.11
C ASP A 261 -2.52 -8.72 -27.83
N ARG A 262 -3.07 -7.65 -28.39
CA ARG A 262 -2.27 -6.59 -29.04
C ARG A 262 -1.39 -5.84 -28.05
N ILE A 263 -1.84 -5.65 -26.80
CA ILE A 263 -1.05 -5.00 -25.74
C ILE A 263 0.02 -5.98 -25.25
N ARG A 264 -0.36 -7.25 -25.02
CA ARG A 264 0.60 -8.30 -24.63
C ARG A 264 1.76 -8.40 -25.63
N THR A 265 1.46 -8.39 -26.93
CA THR A 265 2.49 -8.43 -27.99
C THR A 265 3.43 -7.22 -27.92
N ARG A 266 2.95 -6.04 -27.53
CA ARG A 266 3.78 -4.84 -27.33
C ARG A 266 4.65 -4.95 -26.08
N PHE A 267 4.14 -5.54 -25.00
CA PHE A 267 4.94 -5.80 -23.81
C PHE A 267 6.05 -6.82 -24.09
N GLU A 268 5.77 -7.81 -24.93
CA GLU A 268 6.74 -8.85 -25.34
C GLU A 268 7.71 -8.39 -26.44
N SER A 269 7.52 -7.22 -27.07
CA SER A 269 8.38 -6.77 -28.17
C SER A 269 9.72 -6.17 -27.72
N GLY A 270 9.91 -5.96 -26.42
CA GLY A 270 11.12 -5.38 -25.83
C GLY A 270 11.85 -6.35 -24.91
N LEU A 271 12.49 -5.83 -23.86
CA LEU A 271 13.18 -6.64 -22.86
C LEU A 271 12.24 -6.97 -21.71
N ILE A 272 12.09 -8.25 -21.39
CA ILE A 272 11.39 -8.72 -20.19
C ILE A 272 12.42 -9.20 -19.17
N THR A 273 12.30 -8.75 -17.93
CA THR A 273 13.12 -9.20 -16.81
C THR A 273 12.25 -9.47 -15.59
N ASP A 274 12.61 -10.51 -14.84
CA ASP A 274 12.00 -10.79 -13.55
C ASP A 274 12.81 -10.19 -12.39
N ILE A 275 12.13 -10.04 -11.25
CA ILE A 275 12.72 -9.86 -9.94
C ILE A 275 12.13 -10.93 -9.04
N SER A 276 13.01 -11.75 -8.46
CA SER A 276 12.64 -12.83 -7.57
C SER A 276 13.05 -12.54 -6.11
N MET A 277 12.61 -13.41 -5.20
CA MET A 277 12.87 -13.24 -3.77
C MET A 277 14.38 -13.24 -3.51
N PRO A 278 14.90 -12.29 -2.72
CA PRO A 278 16.32 -12.22 -2.39
C PRO A 278 16.78 -13.45 -1.60
N ASP A 279 18.00 -13.89 -1.83
CA ASP A 279 18.68 -14.91 -1.02
C ASP A 279 18.98 -14.39 0.40
N PHE A 280 19.47 -15.28 1.27
CA PHE A 280 19.74 -14.92 2.67
C PHE A 280 20.75 -13.78 2.80
N GLU A 281 21.84 -13.83 2.04
CA GLU A 281 22.90 -12.82 2.08
C GLU A 281 22.38 -11.44 1.65
N THR A 282 21.59 -11.41 0.58
CA THR A 282 20.94 -10.20 0.07
C THR A 282 19.94 -9.65 1.08
N ARG A 283 19.15 -10.51 1.77
CA ARG A 283 18.23 -10.06 2.84
C ARG A 283 18.98 -9.43 4.02
N VAL A 284 20.08 -10.02 4.46
CA VAL A 284 20.92 -9.45 5.53
C VAL A 284 21.49 -8.10 5.10
N ALA A 285 21.99 -8.00 3.87
CA ALA A 285 22.51 -6.75 3.32
C ALA A 285 21.43 -5.65 3.24
N ILE A 286 20.20 -5.99 2.83
CA ILE A 286 19.06 -5.08 2.83
C ILE A 286 18.75 -4.58 4.26
N ILE A 287 18.68 -5.48 5.25
CA ILE A 287 18.42 -5.11 6.65
C ILE A 287 19.49 -4.15 7.15
N ARG A 288 20.78 -4.47 6.94
CA ARG A 288 21.90 -3.62 7.35
C ARG A 288 21.82 -2.24 6.70
N ARG A 289 21.61 -2.19 5.38
CA ARG A 289 21.50 -0.92 4.66
C ARG A 289 20.35 -0.06 5.17
N LYS A 290 19.20 -0.68 5.43
CA LYS A 290 18.04 0.02 6.01
C LYS A 290 18.30 0.49 7.43
N ALA A 291 19.04 -0.29 8.22
CA ALA A 291 19.40 0.08 9.58
C ALA A 291 20.38 1.26 9.61
N GLU A 292 21.40 1.25 8.74
CA GLU A 292 22.32 2.39 8.53
C GLU A 292 21.56 3.67 8.20
N LEU A 293 20.60 3.60 7.27
CA LEU A 293 19.81 4.75 6.84
C LEU A 293 18.83 5.28 7.89
N LEU A 294 18.56 4.50 8.94
CA LEU A 294 17.73 4.90 10.08
C LEU A 294 18.55 5.20 11.34
N ASP A 295 19.88 5.31 11.21
CA ASP A 295 20.81 5.47 12.34
C ASP A 295 20.54 4.44 13.45
N LEU A 296 20.32 3.19 13.03
CA LEU A 296 20.04 2.06 13.90
C LEU A 296 21.20 1.08 13.83
N ASN A 297 21.93 0.95 14.93
CA ASN A 297 22.88 -0.14 15.08
C ASN A 297 22.13 -1.43 15.42
N ILE A 298 22.18 -2.42 14.52
CA ILE A 298 21.60 -3.75 14.72
C ILE A 298 22.75 -4.77 14.80
N PRO A 299 22.84 -5.56 15.89
CA PRO A 299 23.78 -6.67 15.99
C PRO A 299 23.61 -7.71 14.87
N ASP A 300 24.70 -8.35 14.43
CA ASP A 300 24.69 -9.30 13.31
C ASP A 300 23.75 -10.48 13.54
N ASP A 301 23.73 -11.03 14.75
CA ASP A 301 22.83 -12.12 15.15
C ASP A 301 21.35 -11.73 15.03
N VAL A 302 21.01 -10.47 15.32
CA VAL A 302 19.65 -9.94 15.17
C VAL A 302 19.29 -9.76 13.69
N ALA A 303 20.20 -9.23 12.88
CA ALA A 303 19.98 -9.07 11.44
C ALA A 303 19.81 -10.42 10.73
N GLU A 304 20.65 -11.40 11.05
CA GLU A 304 20.55 -12.78 10.56
C GLU A 304 19.26 -13.46 11.04
N PHE A 305 18.85 -13.22 12.28
CA PHE A 305 17.58 -13.75 12.81
C PHE A 305 16.37 -13.23 12.03
N ILE A 306 16.33 -11.93 11.72
CA ILE A 306 15.26 -11.33 10.91
C ILE A 306 15.28 -11.90 9.48
N ALA A 307 16.45 -11.95 8.83
CA ALA A 307 16.61 -12.49 7.49
C ALA A 307 16.22 -13.97 7.37
N ASN A 308 16.37 -14.75 8.44
CA ASN A 308 15.96 -16.15 8.48
C ASN A 308 14.45 -16.34 8.60
N ARG A 309 13.72 -15.38 9.19
CA ARG A 309 12.28 -15.47 9.44
C ARG A 309 11.43 -14.80 8.36
N LEU A 310 11.86 -13.64 7.87
CA LEU A 310 11.16 -12.87 6.85
C LEU A 310 11.76 -13.20 5.47
N LYS A 311 11.03 -13.99 4.67
CA LYS A 311 11.54 -14.54 3.39
C LYS A 311 10.74 -14.10 2.16
N THR A 312 9.56 -13.53 2.33
CA THR A 312 8.57 -13.39 1.25
C THR A 312 8.69 -12.09 0.48
N ASN A 313 8.84 -10.94 1.17
CA ASN A 313 8.97 -9.64 0.52
C ASN A 313 9.93 -8.71 1.28
N ILE A 314 10.48 -7.73 0.58
CA ILE A 314 11.45 -6.77 1.15
C ILE A 314 10.73 -5.77 2.08
N ARG A 315 9.46 -5.45 1.83
CA ARG A 315 8.67 -4.53 2.68
C ARG A 315 8.58 -5.02 4.13
N GLN A 316 8.49 -6.33 4.35
CA GLN A 316 8.52 -6.93 5.69
C GLN A 316 9.87 -6.69 6.38
N LEU A 317 10.98 -6.83 5.65
CA LEU A 317 12.32 -6.52 6.18
C LEU A 317 12.41 -5.05 6.59
N GLU A 318 11.95 -4.15 5.72
CA GLU A 318 11.92 -2.72 6.01
C GLU A 318 11.03 -2.38 7.20
N GLY A 319 9.84 -2.98 7.26
CA GLY A 319 8.90 -2.84 8.37
C GLY A 319 9.51 -3.32 9.69
N ALA A 320 10.26 -4.43 9.67
CA ALA A 320 10.93 -4.94 10.85
C ALA A 320 11.99 -3.98 11.38
N VAL A 321 12.83 -3.44 10.49
CA VAL A 321 13.86 -2.47 10.87
C VAL A 321 13.24 -1.17 11.40
N LYS A 322 12.18 -0.66 10.76
CA LYS A 322 11.44 0.53 11.23
C LYS A 322 10.82 0.31 12.61
N ARG A 323 10.15 -0.84 12.82
CA ARG A 323 9.55 -1.19 14.12
C ARG A 323 10.63 -1.35 15.20
N LEU A 324 11.77 -1.95 14.90
CA LEU A 324 12.92 -2.01 15.82
C LEU A 324 13.45 -0.63 16.18
N LYS A 325 13.57 0.30 15.21
CA LYS A 325 13.95 1.69 15.50
C LYS A 325 12.96 2.36 16.43
N ALA A 326 11.66 2.20 16.18
CA ALA A 326 10.62 2.75 17.04
C ALA A 326 10.70 2.19 18.47
N LEU A 327 10.85 0.88 18.63
CA LEU A 327 11.02 0.25 19.95
C LEU A 327 12.28 0.71 20.67
N LYS A 328 13.41 0.84 19.96
CA LYS A 328 14.63 1.43 20.53
C LYS A 328 14.37 2.84 21.05
N SER A 329 13.69 3.68 20.27
CA SER A 329 13.38 5.06 20.67
C SER A 329 12.43 5.13 21.88
N LEU A 330 11.53 4.16 22.05
CA LEU A 330 10.57 4.13 23.17
C LEU A 330 11.14 3.50 24.46
N ALA A 331 11.96 2.44 24.31
CA ALA A 331 12.47 1.66 25.43
C ALA A 331 13.94 1.95 25.76
N ASP A 332 14.58 2.89 25.05
CA ASP A 332 15.99 3.30 25.15
C ASP A 332 16.97 2.12 25.26
N SER A 333 16.69 1.04 24.52
CA SER A 333 17.42 -0.21 24.60
C SER A 333 17.84 -0.70 23.22
N SER A 334 19.02 -1.30 23.15
CA SER A 334 19.59 -1.75 21.88
C SER A 334 18.80 -2.93 21.31
N PRO A 335 18.68 -3.04 19.96
CA PRO A 335 17.99 -4.16 19.33
C PRO A 335 18.53 -5.51 19.82
N SER A 336 17.63 -6.37 20.26
CA SER A 336 17.94 -7.72 20.74
C SER A 336 17.11 -8.77 19.99
N ILE A 337 17.48 -10.05 20.11
CA ILE A 337 16.73 -11.16 19.53
C ILE A 337 15.28 -11.17 20.04
N SER A 338 15.04 -10.87 21.33
CA SER A 338 13.69 -10.85 21.90
C SER A 338 12.83 -9.73 21.32
N MET A 339 13.40 -8.55 21.07
CA MET A 339 12.71 -7.46 20.38
C MET A 339 12.36 -7.85 18.95
N ALA A 340 13.32 -8.42 18.22
CA ALA A 340 13.10 -8.88 16.85
C ALA A 340 12.00 -9.96 16.78
N GLN A 341 11.95 -10.89 17.73
CA GLN A 341 10.88 -11.88 17.83
C GLN A 341 9.48 -11.25 17.98
N SER A 342 9.36 -10.21 18.83
CA SER A 342 8.10 -9.48 18.99
C SER A 342 7.69 -8.80 17.67
N VAL A 343 8.63 -8.06 17.07
CA VAL A 343 8.39 -7.33 15.81
C VAL A 343 7.96 -8.26 14.68
N ILE A 344 8.64 -9.40 14.53
CA ILE A 344 8.33 -10.38 13.50
C ILE A 344 6.95 -10.99 13.72
N ARG A 345 6.58 -11.28 14.97
CA ARG A 345 5.24 -11.81 15.29
C ARG A 345 4.16 -10.86 14.82
N ASP A 346 4.31 -9.57 15.14
CA ASP A 346 3.33 -8.55 14.75
C ASP A 346 3.23 -8.44 13.23
N ILE A 347 4.36 -8.47 12.50
CA ILE A 347 4.37 -8.41 11.02
C ILE A 347 3.69 -9.62 10.40
N LEU A 348 3.95 -10.82 10.93
CA LEU A 348 3.36 -12.05 10.40
C LEU A 348 1.88 -12.23 10.77
N THR A 349 1.45 -11.60 11.86
CA THR A 349 0.05 -11.63 12.32
C THR A 349 -0.80 -10.60 11.58
N ASP A 350 -0.23 -9.45 11.20
CA ASP A 350 -0.89 -8.43 10.36
C ASP A 350 -1.24 -8.93 8.94
N GLU A 351 -0.48 -9.88 8.38
CA GLU A 351 -0.68 -10.36 6.99
C GLU A 351 -1.47 -11.68 6.88
N GLN A 352 -1.82 -12.31 7.99
CA GLN A 352 -2.65 -13.52 7.99
C GLN A 352 -3.85 -13.24 8.90
N PRO A 353 -5.03 -12.82 8.39
CA PRO A 353 -6.24 -13.32 9.02
C PRO A 353 -6.04 -14.83 9.09
N THR A 354 -5.99 -15.40 10.30
CA THR A 354 -5.83 -16.84 10.49
C THR A 354 -6.68 -17.52 9.43
N PRO A 355 -6.10 -18.31 8.51
CA PRO A 355 -6.86 -18.81 7.37
C PRO A 355 -8.10 -19.46 7.94
N VAL A 356 -9.27 -19.00 7.48
CA VAL A 356 -10.54 -19.50 7.97
C VAL A 356 -10.68 -20.90 7.42
N THR A 357 -10.09 -21.86 8.13
CA THR A 357 -10.17 -23.27 7.79
C THR A 357 -11.53 -23.80 8.22
N VAL A 358 -12.00 -24.84 7.54
CA VAL A 358 -13.21 -25.57 7.93
C VAL A 358 -13.12 -26.03 9.39
N GLU A 359 -11.91 -26.41 9.84
CA GLU A 359 -11.65 -26.82 11.23
C GLU A 359 -11.89 -25.68 12.21
N ASN A 360 -11.38 -24.47 11.91
CA ASN A 360 -11.58 -23.29 12.74
C ASN A 360 -13.05 -22.87 12.81
N ILE A 361 -13.79 -22.93 11.69
CA ILE A 361 -15.23 -22.63 11.67
C ILE A 361 -15.99 -23.62 12.56
N ILE A 362 -15.72 -24.92 12.41
CA ILE A 362 -16.39 -25.95 13.21
C ILE A 362 -16.07 -25.79 14.70
N GLN A 363 -14.83 -25.46 15.04
CA GLN A 363 -14.40 -25.26 16.42
C GLN A 363 -15.08 -24.04 17.05
N GLU A 364 -15.20 -22.93 16.32
CA GLU A 364 -15.81 -21.71 16.83
C GLU A 364 -17.33 -21.86 17.01
N VAL A 365 -17.99 -22.53 16.06
CA VAL A 365 -19.41 -22.88 16.19
C VAL A 365 -19.63 -23.88 17.33
N SER A 366 -18.72 -24.83 17.53
CA SER A 366 -18.72 -25.78 18.65
C SER A 366 -18.68 -25.03 19.99
N ASN A 367 -17.79 -24.06 20.14
CA ASN A 367 -17.67 -23.22 21.33
C ASN A 367 -18.95 -22.39 21.59
N LEU A 368 -19.47 -21.72 20.56
CA LEU A 368 -20.64 -20.86 20.67
C LEU A 368 -21.92 -21.62 21.06
N TYR A 369 -22.12 -22.81 20.48
CA TYR A 369 -23.31 -23.63 20.73
C TYR A 369 -23.13 -24.62 21.87
N GLY A 370 -21.96 -24.68 22.51
CA GLY A 370 -21.68 -25.61 23.62
C GLY A 370 -21.80 -27.09 23.23
N VAL A 371 -21.44 -27.43 21.98
CA VAL A 371 -21.41 -28.80 21.44
C VAL A 371 -19.99 -29.16 21.05
N THR A 372 -19.65 -30.44 20.87
CA THR A 372 -18.29 -30.81 20.40
C THR A 372 -18.18 -30.75 18.88
N ALA A 373 -16.97 -30.51 18.36
CA ALA A 373 -16.69 -30.59 16.92
C ALA A 373 -17.03 -31.97 16.33
N GLU A 374 -16.83 -33.05 17.10
CA GLU A 374 -17.23 -34.40 16.71
C GLU A 374 -18.75 -34.55 16.61
N ASP A 375 -19.51 -33.94 17.51
CA ASP A 375 -20.97 -33.95 17.47
C ASP A 375 -21.51 -33.24 16.22
N ILE A 376 -20.90 -32.11 15.85
CA ILE A 376 -21.22 -31.38 14.61
C ILE A 376 -21.00 -32.28 13.38
N ARG A 377 -19.94 -33.11 13.35
CA ARG A 377 -19.65 -34.08 12.27
C ARG A 377 -20.46 -35.37 12.31
N SER A 378 -21.05 -35.68 13.47
CA SER A 378 -21.76 -36.95 13.68
C SER A 378 -23.13 -37.00 12.99
N LYS A 379 -23.76 -38.19 12.99
CA LYS A 379 -25.16 -38.36 12.56
C LYS A 379 -26.19 -38.03 13.65
N LYS A 380 -25.77 -37.52 14.82
CA LYS A 380 -26.69 -37.17 15.91
C LYS A 380 -27.64 -36.05 15.47
N ARG A 381 -28.90 -36.13 15.92
CA ARG A 381 -30.01 -35.26 15.48
C ARG A 381 -30.64 -34.46 16.62
N SER A 382 -29.95 -34.25 17.73
CA SER A 382 -30.47 -33.34 18.75
C SER A 382 -30.62 -31.93 18.15
N GLN A 383 -31.61 -31.18 18.62
CA GLN A 383 -31.95 -29.87 18.05
C GLN A 383 -30.74 -28.91 18.09
N GLN A 384 -30.00 -28.92 19.20
CA GLN A 384 -28.80 -28.09 19.41
C GLN A 384 -27.67 -28.44 18.43
N ILE A 385 -27.35 -29.74 18.28
CA ILE A 385 -26.31 -30.20 17.35
C ILE A 385 -26.73 -29.92 15.89
N SER A 386 -28.01 -30.11 15.56
CA SER A 386 -28.54 -29.85 14.22
C SER A 386 -28.45 -28.37 13.84
N ASN A 387 -28.76 -27.47 14.77
CA ASN A 387 -28.64 -26.03 14.56
C ASN A 387 -27.16 -25.60 14.41
N ALA A 388 -26.28 -26.08 15.29
CA ALA A 388 -24.84 -25.83 15.18
C ALA A 388 -24.28 -26.32 13.84
N ARG A 389 -24.68 -27.52 13.37
CA ARG A 389 -24.27 -28.06 12.07
C ARG A 389 -24.72 -27.21 10.89
N LYS A 390 -25.97 -26.73 10.90
CA LYS A 390 -26.49 -25.86 9.82
C LYS A 390 -25.72 -24.54 9.74
N VAL A 391 -25.42 -23.93 10.89
CA VAL A 391 -24.63 -22.69 10.96
C VAL A 391 -23.21 -22.94 10.48
N ALA A 392 -22.56 -24.03 10.91
CA ALA A 392 -21.23 -24.39 10.43
C ALA A 392 -21.19 -24.60 8.91
N ILE A 393 -22.16 -25.32 8.33
CA ILE A 393 -22.24 -25.54 6.87
C ILE A 393 -22.44 -24.22 6.12
N TYR A 394 -23.31 -23.35 6.61
CA TYR A 394 -23.56 -22.03 6.02
C TYR A 394 -22.29 -21.17 6.01
N LEU A 395 -21.60 -21.07 7.15
CA LEU A 395 -20.37 -20.29 7.29
C LEU A 395 -19.22 -20.86 6.46
N VAL A 396 -19.09 -22.20 6.37
CA VAL A 396 -18.12 -22.84 5.48
C VAL A 396 -18.40 -22.42 4.03
N HIS A 397 -19.66 -22.49 3.58
CA HIS A 397 -20.01 -22.10 2.22
C HIS A 397 -19.77 -20.62 1.93
N GLU A 398 -20.20 -19.73 2.83
CA GLU A 398 -20.12 -18.28 2.66
C GLU A 398 -18.67 -17.75 2.72
N ILE A 399 -17.85 -18.32 3.59
CA ILE A 399 -16.48 -17.83 3.84
C ILE A 399 -15.45 -18.52 2.93
N THR A 400 -15.57 -19.83 2.69
CA THR A 400 -14.57 -20.57 1.89
C THR A 400 -14.95 -20.73 0.42
N GLN A 401 -16.15 -20.29 0.02
CA GLN A 401 -16.74 -20.47 -1.32
C GLN A 401 -16.69 -21.91 -1.84
N MET A 402 -16.55 -22.89 -0.95
CA MET A 402 -16.59 -24.30 -1.31
C MET A 402 -18.02 -24.69 -1.70
N THR A 403 -18.18 -25.32 -2.87
CA THR A 403 -19.47 -25.79 -3.36
C THR A 403 -19.97 -26.97 -2.52
N LEU A 404 -21.28 -26.97 -2.21
CA LEU A 404 -21.98 -28.09 -1.56
C LEU A 404 -21.99 -29.30 -2.51
N ALA A 405 -21.13 -30.28 -2.25
CA ALA A 405 -21.14 -31.58 -2.94
C ALA A 405 -21.96 -32.60 -2.15
#